data_AF-A0A916CHP7-F1
#
_entry.id   AF-A0A916CHP7-F1
#
_cell.length_a   1.000
_cell.length_b   1.000
_cell.length_c   1.000
_cell.angle_alpha   90.00
_cell.angle_beta   90.00
_cell.angle_gamma   90.00
#
_symmetry.space_group_name_H-M   'P 1'
#
loop_
_entity.id
_entity.type
_entity.pdbx_description
1 polymer ?
#
loop_
_entity_poly.entity_id
_entity_poly.type
_entity_poly.pdbx_seq_one_letter_code
_entity_poly.pdbx_strand_id
1 'polypeptide(L)'
;MSARNIVIIAEHAARRESFAFETTLAGRSYARMIPAWRRQGYVIKLIFLALPDAEMAVARVAARVAQGGHDVPEPVIRRRYDAGLRNFHRSYKRLVNFWQLFDNSVDPPRLLDEVANP
;
A
#
# COMPACT_ATOMS: atom_id res chain seq x y z
N MET A 1 2.03 11.75 1.95
CA MET A 1 3.14 10.95 2.50
C MET A 1 3.89 11.87 3.43
N SER A 2 4.04 11.53 4.71
CA SER A 2 4.81 12.38 5.63
C SER A 2 6.30 12.23 5.32
N ALA A 3 7.03 13.34 5.16
CA ALA A 3 8.48 13.33 4.94
C ALA A 3 9.22 12.53 6.02
N ARG A 4 8.67 12.52 7.24
CA ARG A 4 9.18 11.76 8.40
C ARG A 4 9.30 10.26 8.13
N ASN A 5 8.35 9.65 7.41
CA ASN A 5 8.39 8.21 7.14
C ASN A 5 9.51 7.84 6.16
N ILE A 6 9.82 8.71 5.19
CA ILE A 6 10.90 8.45 4.23
C ILE A 6 12.26 8.45 4.96
N VAL A 7 12.46 9.38 5.89
CA VAL A 7 13.71 9.49 6.66
C VAL A 7 13.94 8.23 7.50
N ILE A 8 12.94 7.81 8.28
CA ILE A 8 13.03 6.60 9.13
C ILE A 8 13.30 5.36 8.27
N ILE A 9 12.60 5.21 7.14
CA ILE A 9 12.83 4.09 6.22
C ILE A 9 14.27 4.13 5.66
N ALA A 10 14.78 5.31 5.30
CA ALA A 10 16.14 5.45 4.80
C ALA A 10 17.19 5.09 5.87
N GLU A 11 16.96 5.44 7.14
CA GLU A 11 17.83 5.08 8.25
C GLU A 11 17.87 3.56 8.50
N HIS A 12 16.72 2.88 8.48
CA HIS A 12 16.69 1.41 8.55
C HIS A 12 17.36 0.78 7.33
N ALA A 13 17.09 1.31 6.12
CA ALA A 13 17.71 0.85 4.88
C ALA A 13 19.24 0.93 4.95
N ALA A 14 19.78 2.05 5.43
CA ALA A 14 21.22 2.27 5.61
C ALA A 14 21.85 1.28 6.61
N ARG A 15 21.12 0.89 7.65
CA ARG A 15 21.54 -0.10 8.66
C ARG A 15 21.29 -1.56 8.25
N ARG A 16 20.72 -1.80 7.05
CA ARG A 16 20.33 -3.15 6.57
C ARG A 16 19.34 -3.87 7.48
N GLU A 17 18.47 -3.12 8.15
CA GLU A 17 17.45 -3.66 9.03
C GLU A 17 16.13 -3.89 8.28
N SER A 18 15.39 -4.92 8.67
CA SER A 18 14.04 -5.13 8.15
C SER A 18 13.09 -4.03 8.61
N PHE A 19 12.22 -3.56 7.72
CA PHE A 19 11.21 -2.56 8.02
C PHE A 19 9.91 -2.85 7.26
N ALA A 20 8.80 -2.33 7.78
CA ALA A 20 7.48 -2.37 7.16
C ALA A 20 6.82 -1.00 7.26
N PHE A 21 5.96 -0.68 6.29
CA PHE A 21 5.17 0.54 6.30
C PHE A 21 3.83 0.34 5.59
N GLU A 22 2.82 1.07 6.05
CA GLU A 22 1.52 1.13 5.41
C GLU A 22 1.42 2.33 4.45
N THR A 23 0.76 2.13 3.31
CA THR A 23 0.46 3.20 2.37
C THR A 23 -0.80 2.88 1.58
N THR A 24 -1.54 3.92 1.21
CA THR A 24 -2.65 3.82 0.24
C THR A 24 -2.19 3.48 -1.18
N LEU A 25 -0.87 3.45 -1.42
CA LEU A 25 -0.23 3.23 -2.72
C LEU A 25 -0.62 4.26 -3.80
N ALA A 26 -1.31 5.35 -3.42
CA ALA A 26 -1.74 6.41 -4.33
C ALA A 26 -0.56 7.24 -4.90
N GLY A 27 0.51 7.38 -4.12
CA GLY A 27 1.76 8.01 -4.56
C GLY A 27 2.75 7.00 -5.15
N ARG A 28 3.72 7.49 -5.94
CA ARG A 28 4.74 6.65 -6.60
C ARG A 28 6.13 6.75 -5.98
N SER A 29 6.29 7.44 -4.84
CA SER A 29 7.60 7.69 -4.25
C SER A 29 8.33 6.38 -3.92
N TYR A 30 7.65 5.41 -3.30
CA TYR A 30 8.26 4.13 -2.97
C TYR A 30 8.60 3.27 -4.19
N ALA A 31 7.85 3.38 -5.30
CA ALA A 31 8.18 2.69 -6.54
C ALA A 31 9.59 3.07 -7.05
N ARG A 32 10.05 4.29 -6.78
CA ARG A 32 11.40 4.74 -7.12
C ARG A 32 12.48 4.17 -6.19
N MET A 33 12.11 3.84 -4.95
CA MET A 33 13.04 3.35 -3.92
C MET A 33 13.21 1.83 -3.96
N ILE A 34 12.14 1.10 -4.29
CA ILE A 34 12.10 -0.37 -4.34
C ILE A 34 13.28 -0.98 -5.14
N PRO A 35 13.63 -0.51 -6.35
CA PRO A 35 14.77 -1.06 -7.08
C PRO A 35 16.11 -0.88 -6.35
N ALA A 36 16.28 0.22 -5.62
CA ALA A 36 17.49 0.45 -4.82
C ALA A 36 17.56 -0.52 -3.63
N TRP A 37 16.45 -0.73 -2.93
CA TRP A 37 16.38 -1.72 -1.85
C TRP A 37 16.66 -3.15 -2.35
N ARG A 38 16.12 -3.55 -3.51
CA ARG A 38 16.45 -4.86 -4.11
C ARG A 38 17.95 -5.00 -4.37
N ARG A 39 18.60 -3.98 -4.93
CA ARG A 39 20.06 -3.97 -5.14
C ARG A 39 20.85 -4.01 -3.83
N GLN A 40 20.27 -3.54 -2.73
CA GLN A 40 20.87 -3.64 -1.39
C GLN A 40 20.65 -5.00 -0.72
N GLY A 41 19.97 -5.94 -1.38
CA GLY A 41 19.72 -7.30 -0.89
C GLY A 41 18.38 -7.48 -0.16
N TYR A 42 17.50 -6.49 -0.16
CA TYR A 42 16.17 -6.65 0.43
C TYR A 42 15.28 -7.58 -0.40
N VAL A 43 14.57 -8.46 0.29
CA VAL A 43 13.40 -9.17 -0.24
C VAL A 43 12.17 -8.34 0.11
N ILE A 44 11.47 -7.85 -0.92
CA ILE A 44 10.35 -6.94 -0.75
C ILE A 44 9.05 -7.70 -0.99
N LYS A 45 8.21 -7.75 0.04
CA LYS A 45 6.87 -8.31 0.01
C LYS A 45 5.83 -7.18 0.02
N LEU A 46 4.88 -7.22 -0.92
CA LEU A 46 3.75 -6.30 -0.98
C LEU A 46 2.45 -7.04 -0.70
N ILE A 47 1.70 -6.60 0.31
CA ILE A 47 0.34 -7.07 0.58
C ILE A 47 -0.60 -5.94 0.19
N PHE A 48 -1.47 -6.16 -0.79
CA PHE A 48 -2.45 -5.17 -1.25
C PHE A 48 -3.86 -5.60 -0.86
N LEU A 49 -4.52 -4.76 -0.05
CA LEU A 49 -5.90 -4.96 0.40
C LEU A 49 -6.84 -4.15 -0.50
N ALA A 50 -7.51 -4.80 -1.44
CA ALA A 50 -8.46 -4.17 -2.34
C ALA A 50 -9.88 -4.19 -1.75
N LEU A 51 -10.68 -3.19 -2.12
CA LEU A 51 -12.13 -3.21 -1.95
C LEU A 51 -12.79 -3.33 -3.33
N PRO A 52 -14.06 -3.78 -3.43
CA PRO A 52 -14.76 -3.89 -4.70
C PRO A 52 -14.91 -2.55 -5.43
N ASP A 53 -15.16 -1.48 -4.68
CA ASP A 53 -15.40 -0.14 -5.20
C ASP A 53 -15.01 0.96 -4.20
N ALA A 54 -15.04 2.20 -4.71
CA ALA A 54 -14.75 3.38 -3.90
C ALA A 54 -15.88 3.71 -2.90
N GLU A 55 -17.12 3.28 -3.16
CA GLU A 55 -18.25 3.53 -2.25
C GLU A 55 -18.02 2.81 -0.92
N MET A 56 -17.55 1.57 -0.96
CA MET A 56 -17.19 0.82 0.25
C MET A 56 -16.07 1.51 1.02
N ALA A 57 -15.09 2.11 0.33
CA ALA A 57 -14.03 2.87 0.99
C ALA A 57 -14.59 4.12 1.70
N VAL A 58 -15.52 4.85 1.06
CA VAL A 58 -16.21 6.01 1.64
C VAL A 58 -17.04 5.58 2.85
N ALA A 59 -17.84 4.52 2.72
CA ALA A 59 -18.66 3.99 3.80
C ALA A 59 -17.82 3.57 5.02
N ARG A 60 -16.66 2.94 4.81
CA ARG A 60 -15.74 2.57 5.90
C ARG A 60 -15.14 3.78 6.60
N VAL A 61 -14.83 4.86 5.88
CA VAL A 61 -14.39 6.11 6.52
C VAL A 61 -15.52 6.75 7.30
N ALA A 62 -16.74 6.81 6.75
CA ALA A 62 -17.89 7.35 7.48
C ALA A 62 -18.15 6.56 8.79
N ALA A 63 -18.11 5.22 8.72
CA ALA A 63 -18.28 4.36 9.88
C ALA A 63 -17.22 4.61 10.96
N ARG A 64 -15.93 4.74 10.59
CA ARG A 64 -14.87 5.02 11.58
C ARG A 64 -15.01 6.41 12.19
N VAL A 65 -15.46 7.41 11.42
CA VAL A 65 -15.67 8.78 11.90
C VAL A 65 -16.79 8.80 12.94
N ALA A 66 -17.88 8.07 12.69
CA ALA A 66 -18.95 7.89 13.67
C ALA A 66 -18.46 7.23 14.99
N GLN A 67 -17.34 6.48 14.94
CA GLN A 67 -16.68 5.87 16.09
C GLN A 67 -15.54 6.74 16.68
N GLY A 68 -15.42 8.01 16.26
CA GLY A 68 -14.41 8.95 16.77
C GLY A 68 -13.06 8.93 16.03
N GLY A 69 -12.98 8.26 14.88
CA GLY A 69 -11.79 8.22 14.04
C GLY A 69 -11.56 9.49 13.20
N HIS A 70 -10.40 9.57 12.53
CA HIS A 70 -10.03 10.70 11.67
C HIS A 70 -10.87 10.75 10.38
N ASP A 71 -11.40 11.92 10.05
CA ASP A 71 -12.11 12.14 8.78
C ASP A 71 -11.15 12.37 7.60
N VAL A 72 -11.54 11.91 6.41
CA VAL A 72 -10.84 12.18 5.15
C VAL A 72 -11.89 12.60 4.12
N PRO A 73 -11.72 13.76 3.46
CA PRO A 73 -12.69 14.21 2.46
C PRO A 73 -12.93 13.17 1.37
N GLU A 74 -14.19 12.92 1.03
CA GLU A 74 -14.59 11.92 0.03
C GLU A 74 -13.84 12.04 -1.31
N PRO A 75 -13.63 13.23 -1.92
CA PRO A 75 -12.85 13.34 -3.15
C PRO A 75 -11.41 12.83 -2.99
N VAL A 76 -10.83 12.95 -1.79
CA VAL A 76 -9.50 12.42 -1.48
C VAL A 76 -9.51 10.90 -1.37
N ILE A 77 -10.56 10.31 -0.77
CA ILE A 77 -10.76 8.85 -0.69
C ILE A 77 -10.82 8.27 -2.09
N ARG A 78 -11.74 8.74 -2.93
CA ARG A 78 -11.95 8.25 -4.31
C ARG A 78 -10.68 8.37 -5.15
N ARG A 79 -10.04 9.55 -5.13
CA ARG A 79 -8.77 9.76 -5.85
C ARG A 79 -7.69 8.77 -5.41
N ARG A 80 -7.57 8.50 -4.10
CA ARG A 80 -6.56 7.58 -3.55
C ARG A 80 -6.89 6.12 -3.88
N TYR A 81 -8.16 5.74 -3.81
CA TYR A 81 -8.63 4.41 -4.22
C TYR A 81 -8.21 4.10 -5.65
N ASP A 82 -8.58 4.97 -6.60
CA ASP A 82 -8.25 4.75 -8.01
C ASP A 82 -6.74 4.78 -8.27
N ALA A 83 -6.02 5.71 -7.64
CA ALA A 83 -4.58 5.82 -7.81
C ALA A 83 -3.84 4.60 -7.24
N GLY A 84 -4.27 4.10 -6.08
CA GLY A 84 -3.70 2.92 -5.44
C GLY A 84 -3.86 1.68 -6.30
N LEU A 85 -5.08 1.41 -6.78
CA LEU A 85 -5.38 0.28 -7.65
C LEU A 85 -4.58 0.36 -8.97
N ARG A 86 -4.57 1.54 -9.63
CA ARG A 86 -3.77 1.74 -10.85
C ARG A 86 -2.28 1.52 -10.60
N ASN A 87 -1.73 2.05 -9.52
CA ASN A 87 -0.30 1.91 -9.22
C ASN A 87 0.07 0.47 -8.86
N PHE A 88 -0.80 -0.25 -8.14
CA PHE A 88 -0.64 -1.68 -7.87
C PHE A 88 -0.49 -2.45 -9.18
N HIS A 89 -1.48 -2.36 -10.07
CA HIS A 89 -1.51 -3.13 -11.31
C HIS A 89 -0.43 -2.73 -12.31
N ARG A 90 -0.14 -1.43 -12.45
CA ARG A 90 0.76 -0.92 -13.50
C ARG A 90 2.23 -0.88 -13.11
N SER A 91 2.56 -0.84 -11.82
CA SER A 91 3.93 -0.60 -11.39
C SER A 91 4.36 -1.51 -10.25
N TYR A 92 3.76 -1.34 -9.07
CA TYR A 92 4.30 -1.92 -7.84
C TYR A 92 4.40 -3.45 -7.88
N LYS A 93 3.38 -4.14 -8.40
CA LYS A 93 3.39 -5.60 -8.46
C LYS A 93 4.53 -6.18 -9.28
N ARG A 94 5.17 -5.41 -10.18
CA ARG A 94 6.33 -5.86 -10.97
C ARG A 94 7.67 -5.51 -10.34
N LEU A 95 7.70 -4.58 -9.38
CA LEU A 95 8.93 -4.06 -8.79
C LEU A 95 9.40 -4.86 -7.58
N VAL A 96 8.47 -5.50 -6.86
CA VAL A 96 8.72 -6.24 -5.62
C VAL A 96 9.11 -7.69 -5.90
N ASN A 97 9.63 -8.42 -4.89
CA ASN A 97 9.97 -9.83 -5.02
C ASN A 97 8.72 -10.72 -4.90
N PHE A 98 7.77 -10.35 -4.05
CA PHE A 98 6.54 -11.10 -3.86
C PHE A 98 5.38 -10.14 -3.64
N TRP A 99 4.20 -10.46 -4.19
CA TRP A 99 3.00 -9.72 -3.90
C TRP A 99 1.79 -10.63 -3.70
N GLN A 100 0.86 -10.17 -2.87
CA GLN A 100 -0.44 -10.79 -2.64
C GLN A 100 -1.53 -9.72 -2.78
N LEU A 101 -2.61 -10.09 -3.45
CA LEU A 101 -3.82 -9.30 -3.61
C LEU A 101 -4.95 -9.94 -2.80
N PHE A 102 -5.54 -9.19 -1.88
CA PHE A 102 -6.66 -9.63 -1.06
C PHE A 102 -7.91 -8.83 -1.38
N ASP A 103 -9.05 -9.52 -1.36
CA ASP A 103 -10.38 -8.95 -1.20
C ASP A 103 -10.60 -8.67 0.29
N ASN A 104 -10.61 -7.39 0.62
CA ASN A 104 -10.79 -6.91 1.98
C ASN A 104 -12.24 -6.51 2.27
N SER A 105 -13.21 -6.92 1.45
CA SER A 105 -14.65 -6.69 1.71
C SER A 105 -15.23 -7.63 2.77
N VAL A 106 -14.58 -8.77 3.01
CA VAL A 106 -14.96 -9.81 3.97
C VAL A 106 -13.96 -9.90 5.13
N ASP A 107 -14.39 -10.50 6.23
CA ASP A 107 -13.56 -10.77 7.41
C ASP A 107 -13.58 -12.29 7.72
N PRO A 108 -12.44 -13.00 7.67
CA PRO A 108 -11.10 -12.49 7.32
C PRO A 108 -10.96 -12.13 5.83
N PRO A 109 -10.00 -11.26 5.45
CA PRO A 109 -9.74 -10.93 4.05
C PRO A 109 -9.43 -12.19 3.22
N ARG A 110 -10.00 -12.25 2.01
CA ARG A 110 -9.86 -13.41 1.12
C ARG A 110 -8.72 -13.18 0.12
N LEU A 111 -7.77 -14.11 0.04
CA LEU A 111 -6.73 -14.08 -0.99
C LEU A 111 -7.36 -14.23 -2.38
N LEU A 112 -7.03 -13.31 -3.29
CA LEU A 112 -7.48 -13.35 -4.69
C LEU A 112 -6.39 -13.87 -5.62
N ASP A 113 -5.15 -13.41 -5.42
CA ASP A 113 -4.02 -13.72 -6.31
C ASP A 113 -2.69 -13.47 -5.59
N GLU A 114 -1.64 -14.18 -5.97
CA GLU A 114 -0.29 -13.99 -5.48
C GLU A 114 0.78 -14.44 -6.48
N VAL A 115 1.90 -13.73 -6.52
CA VAL A 115 3.03 -14.08 -7.40
C VAL A 115 4.35 -13.75 -6.74
N ALA A 116 5.30 -14.68 -6.87
CA ALA A 116 6.73 -14.44 -6.68
C ALA A 116 7.35 -13.99 -8.00
N ASN A 117 7.85 -12.76 -8.06
CA ASN A 117 8.60 -12.26 -9.18
C ASN A 117 10.06 -12.74 -9.10
N PRO A 118 10.72 -12.92 -10.26
CA PRO A 118 12.18 -13.10 -10.29
C PRO A 118 12.91 -11.87 -9.74
#